data_AF-A0A930FPQ2-F1
#
_entry.id   AF-A0A930FPQ2-F1
#
_cell.length_a   1.000
_cell.length_b   1.000
_cell.length_c   1.000
_cell.angle_alpha   90.00
_cell.angle_beta   90.00
_cell.angle_gamma   90.00
#
_symmetry.space_group_name_H-M   'P 1'
#
loop_
_entity.id
_entity.type
_entity.pdbx_description
1 polymer ?
#
loop_
_entity_poly.entity_id
_entity_poly.type
_entity_poly.pdbx_seq_one_letter_code
_entity_poly.pdbx_strand_id
1 'polypeptide(L)' 'MRQNEHKVFTNDLMYDTISGVLHLPNTDYEPKFDLSSSAYDLKPADARTKYGEWTILDDPDYK' A
#
# COMPACT_ATOMS: atom_id res chain seq x y z
N MET A 1 8.54 -8.20 -5.17
CA MET A 1 8.75 -6.75 -5.35
C MET A 1 8.91 -6.32 -6.81
N ARG A 2 9.75 -6.93 -7.66
CA ARG A 2 9.83 -6.56 -9.11
C ARG A 2 8.49 -6.61 -9.86
N GLN A 3 7.58 -7.51 -9.46
CA GLN A 3 6.23 -7.61 -10.04
C GLN A 3 5.33 -6.40 -9.71
N ASN A 4 5.72 -5.57 -8.75
CA ASN A 4 4.96 -4.40 -8.28
C ASN A 4 5.56 -3.08 -8.81
N GLU A 5 6.53 -3.13 -9.73
CA GLU A 5 7.27 -1.96 -10.22
C GLU A 5 6.37 -0.88 -10.85
N HIS A 6 5.22 -1.27 -11.39
CA HIS A 6 4.23 -0.34 -11.97
C HIS A 6 2.95 -0.23 -11.15
N LYS A 7 2.92 -0.81 -9.94
CA LYS A 7 1.78 -0.69 -9.03
C LYS A 7 1.94 0.54 -8.15
N VAL A 8 0.82 1.14 -7.83
CA VAL A 8 0.72 2.36 -7.01
C VAL A 8 1.00 2.04 -5.55
N PHE A 9 1.94 2.75 -4.94
CA PHE A 9 2.18 2.68 -3.50
C PHE A 9 2.04 4.05 -2.84
N THR A 10 1.69 4.06 -1.56
CA THR A 10 1.64 5.27 -0.73
C THR A 10 2.30 4.99 0.62
N ASN A 11 2.65 6.03 1.37
CA ASN A 11 3.22 5.91 2.71
C ASN A 11 2.27 5.22 3.70
N ASP A 12 0.96 5.22 3.45
CA ASP A 12 -0.02 4.60 4.35
C ASP A 12 0.14 3.07 4.38
N LEU A 13 0.74 2.47 3.34
CA LEU A 13 1.03 1.03 3.24
C LEU A 13 2.20 0.55 4.13
N MET A 14 2.93 1.47 4.76
CA MET A 14 4.12 1.10 5.54
C MET A 14 3.77 0.17 6.70
N TYR A 15 2.60 0.35 7.33
CA TYR A 15 2.17 -0.49 8.44
C TYR A 15 2.08 -1.97 8.06
N ASP A 16 1.28 -2.29 7.04
CA ASP A 16 1.07 -3.66 6.58
C ASP A 16 2.34 -4.25 6.00
N THR A 17 3.10 -3.45 5.24
CA THR A 17 4.35 -3.91 4.63
C THR A 17 5.40 -4.29 5.67
N ILE A 18 5.62 -3.44 6.68
CA ILE A 18 6.57 -3.75 7.77
C ILE A 18 6.08 -4.94 8.59
N SER A 19 4.77 -5.01 8.85
CA SER A 19 4.15 -6.11 9.59
C SER A 19 4.34 -7.46 8.89
N GLY A 20 4.10 -7.51 7.57
CA GLY A 20 4.27 -8.72 6.76
C GLY A 20 5.73 -9.18 6.70
N VAL A 21 6.67 -8.25 6.46
CA VAL A 21 8.11 -8.57 6.41
C VAL A 21 8.63 -9.11 7.74
N LEU A 22 8.24 -8.49 8.85
CA LEU A 22 8.70 -8.87 10.19
C LEU A 22 7.89 -10.01 10.83
N HIS A 23 6.83 -10.49 10.16
CA HIS A 23 5.89 -11.49 10.67
C HIS A 23 5.34 -11.11 12.06
N LEU A 24 4.95 -9.84 12.24
CA LEU A 24 4.44 -9.36 13.51
C LEU A 24 3.08 -10.01 13.83
N PRO A 25 2.86 -10.48 15.06
CA PRO A 25 1.53 -10.91 15.49
C PRO A 25 0.63 -9.67 15.63
N ASN A 26 -0.30 -9.47 14.69
CA ASN A 26 -1.30 -8.42 14.77
C ASN A 26 -2.64 -8.89 14.16
N THR A 27 -3.75 -8.25 14.53
CA THR A 27 -5.10 -8.55 14.01
C THR A 27 -5.48 -7.71 12.81
N ASP A 28 -4.77 -6.60 12.60
CA ASP A 28 -5.19 -5.54 11.67
C ASP A 28 -4.39 -5.56 10.36
N TYR A 29 -3.47 -6.51 10.20
CA TYR A 29 -2.70 -6.72 8.98
C TYR A 29 -3.61 -7.12 7.82
N GLU A 30 -3.48 -6.41 6.72
CA GLU A 30 -4.18 -6.75 5.49
C GLU A 30 -3.20 -7.03 4.33
N PRO A 31 -3.09 -8.30 3.86
CA PRO A 31 -2.13 -8.71 2.83
C PRO A 31 -2.26 -7.98 1.48
N LYS A 32 -3.41 -7.32 1.23
CA LYS A 32 -3.64 -6.54 0.01
C LYS A 32 -2.93 -5.18 0.03
N PHE A 33 -2.54 -4.70 1.21
CA PHE A 33 -1.82 -3.45 1.46
C PHE A 33 -0.32 -3.65 1.78
N ASP A 34 0.15 -4.90 1.81
CA ASP A 34 1.57 -5.24 2.00
C ASP A 34 2.29 -5.41 0.65
N LEU A 35 3.29 -4.56 0.38
CA LEU A 35 4.09 -4.61 -0.86
C LEU A 35 4.91 -5.91 -1.04
N SER A 36 5.18 -6.64 0.04
CA SER A 36 5.93 -7.89 0.04
C SER A 36 5.04 -9.12 -0.22
N SER A 37 3.74 -8.98 0.05
CA SER A 37 2.72 -10.01 -0.13
C SER A 37 2.44 -10.28 -1.62
N SER A 38 2.23 -11.55 -1.96
CA SER A 38 1.76 -11.95 -3.30
C SER A 38 0.32 -11.53 -3.58
N ALA A 39 -0.44 -11.18 -2.53
CA ALA A 39 -1.82 -10.71 -2.63
C ALA A 39 -1.93 -9.17 -2.79
N TYR A 40 -0.80 -8.47 -2.88
CA TYR A 40 -0.77 -7.03 -3.05
C TYR A 40 -1.48 -6.56 -4.33
N ASP A 41 -2.53 -5.77 -4.15
CA ASP A 41 -3.33 -5.28 -5.28
C ASP A 41 -4.05 -3.95 -4.96
N LEU A 42 -3.28 -2.95 -4.54
CA LEU A 42 -3.82 -1.60 -4.37
C LEU A 42 -4.14 -0.99 -5.74
N LYS A 43 -5.42 -0.61 -5.93
CA LYS A 43 -5.87 0.08 -7.14
C LYS A 43 -5.65 1.58 -7.00
N PRO A 44 -5.27 2.29 -8.07
CA PRO A 44 -5.14 3.75 -8.07
C PRO A 44 -6.33 4.50 -7.45
N ALA A 45 -7.56 4.06 -7.73
CA ALA A 45 -8.78 4.70 -7.23
C ALA A 45 -8.94 4.61 -5.71
N ASP A 46 -8.39 3.55 -5.12
CA ASP A 46 -8.46 3.25 -3.69
C ASP A 46 -7.20 3.72 -2.96
N ALA A 47 -6.18 4.16 -3.70
CA ALA A 47 -4.93 4.61 -3.13
C ALA A 47 -5.10 5.95 -2.41
N ARG A 48 -4.74 5.94 -1.13
CA ARG A 48 -4.80 7.09 -0.24
C ARG A 48 -3.45 7.34 0.44
N THR A 49 -3.20 8.59 0.79
CA THR A 49 -2.05 9.06 1.56
C THR A 49 -2.54 9.93 2.71
N LYS A 50 -1.64 10.24 3.64
CA LYS A 50 -1.92 11.07 4.81
C LYS A 50 -3.05 10.49 5.65
N TYR A 51 -2.87 9.25 6.11
CA TYR A 51 -3.81 8.53 6.97
C TYR A 51 -5.19 8.32 6.31
N GLY A 52 -5.21 8.06 5.01
CA GLY A 52 -6.45 7.83 4.27
C GLY A 52 -7.18 9.09 3.80
N GLU A 53 -6.74 10.29 4.19
CA GLU A 53 -7.45 11.53 3.92
C GLU A 53 -7.39 11.95 2.45
N TRP A 54 -6.23 11.77 1.81
CA TRP A 54 -5.97 12.33 0.49
C TRP A 54 -5.90 11.22 -0.54
N THR A 55 -6.64 11.37 -1.64
CA THR A 55 -6.46 10.49 -2.81
C THR A 55 -5.24 10.93 -3.59
N ILE A 56 -4.45 9.97 -4.06
CA ILE A 56 -3.32 10.28 -4.94
C ILE A 56 -3.78 10.82 -6.30
N LEU A 57 -5.05 10.60 -6.66
CA LEU A 57 -5.63 11.13 -7.90
C LEU A 57 -5.73 12.66 -7.89
N ASP A 58 -5.67 13.29 -6.71
CA ASP A 58 -5.67 14.75 -6.56
C ASP A 58 -4.24 15.34 -6.68
N ASP A 59 -3.21 14.50 -6.73
CA ASP A 59 -1.83 14.95 -6.92
C ASP A 59 -1.63 15.42 -8.37
N PRO A 60 -1.27 16.70 -8.60
CA PRO A 60 -1.09 17.24 -9.95
C PRO A 60 0.03 16.56 -10.74
N ASP A 61 0.96 15.87 -10.07
CA ASP A 61 2.07 15.15 -10.68
C ASP A 61 1.75 13.66 -10.93
N TYR A 62 0.59 13.16 -10.46
CA TYR A 62 0.14 11.79 -10.69
C TYR A 62 -0.42 11.62 -12.11
N LYS A 63 0.25 10.81 -12.95
CA LYS A 63 -0.07 10.59 -14.36
C LYS A 63 -0.31 9.13 -14.70
#